data_AF-A0A9D9AIB4-F1
#
_entry.id   AF-A0A9D9AIB4-F1
#
_cell.length_a   1.000
_cell.length_b   1.000
_cell.length_c   1.000
_cell.angle_alpha   90.00
_cell.angle_beta   90.00
_cell.angle_gamma   90.00
#
_symmetry.space_group_name_H-M   'P 1'
#
loop_
_entity.id
_entity.type
_entity.pdbx_description
1 polymer ?
#
loop_
_entity_poly.entity_id
_entity_poly.type
_entity_poly.pdbx_seq_one_letter_code
_entity_poly.pdbx_strand_id
1 'polypeptide(L)'
;MYATYVYAAVSVLAASIILFGYWFHRRRELSTDAVDEWEERSRSRTRTVKGVDRETFLKIYVSGHQPRWALYACGTLLVALLTTPVIGVALMMLWPIIVLGLDGGPWYDVGYYPWMFYMFFGMCFSWAGVAFVMARLHHARRPEPFNAALARARGEPLDDVVIPRKRPAWAKKVRPLATDTNKDQT
;
A
#
# COMPACT_ATOMS: atom_id res chain seq x y z
N MET A 1 0.32 -35.18 7.35
CA MET A 1 -0.56 -34.09 6.88
C MET A 1 -0.48 -32.85 7.78
N TYR A 2 -0.60 -32.95 9.12
CA TYR A 2 -0.47 -31.80 10.03
C TYR A 2 0.88 -31.07 9.99
N ALA A 3 1.99 -31.81 9.84
CA ALA A 3 3.33 -31.22 9.80
C ALA A 3 3.48 -30.15 8.70
N THR A 4 2.93 -30.38 7.50
CA THR A 4 3.01 -29.43 6.38
C THR A 4 2.31 -28.10 6.66
N TYR A 5 1.13 -28.13 7.28
CA TYR A 5 0.41 -26.91 7.65
C TYR A 5 1.11 -26.15 8.76
N VAL A 6 1.68 -26.87 9.73
CA VAL A 6 2.49 -26.28 10.80
C VAL A 6 3.72 -25.59 10.22
N TYR A 7 4.46 -26.24 9.32
CA TYR A 7 5.62 -25.63 8.67
C TYR A 7 5.23 -24.38 7.88
N ALA A 8 4.15 -24.42 7.09
CA ALA A 8 3.66 -23.26 6.36
C ALA A 8 3.32 -22.09 7.30
N ALA A 9 2.59 -22.36 8.39
CA ALA A 9 2.24 -21.33 9.38
C ALA A 9 3.50 -20.75 10.05
N VAL A 10 4.45 -21.59 10.46
CA VAL A 10 5.72 -21.16 11.06
C VAL A 10 6.53 -20.30 10.08
N SER A 11 6.61 -20.68 8.80
CA SER A 11 7.30 -19.89 7.77
C SER A 11 6.66 -18.51 7.57
N VAL A 12 5.33 -18.43 7.55
CA VAL A 12 4.60 -17.15 7.43
C VAL A 12 4.84 -16.27 8.65
N LEU A 13 4.82 -16.85 9.86
CA LEU A 13 5.11 -16.13 11.10
C LEU A 13 6.56 -15.64 11.14
N ALA A 14 7.53 -16.48 10.77
CA ALA A 14 8.93 -16.10 10.69
C ALA A 14 9.15 -14.94 9.71
N ALA A 15 8.57 -15.03 8.51
CA ALA A 15 8.63 -13.95 7.52
C ALA A 15 7.99 -12.64 8.05
N SER A 16 6.85 -12.75 8.75
CA SER A 16 6.18 -11.60 9.37
C SER A 16 7.04 -10.94 10.44
N ILE A 17 7.70 -11.73 11.29
CA ILE A 17 8.63 -11.25 12.32
C ILE A 17 9.83 -10.54 11.67
N ILE A 18 10.41 -11.11 10.62
CA ILE A 18 11.54 -10.50 9.90
C ILE A 18 11.13 -9.15 9.29
N LEU A 19 9.99 -9.08 8.60
CA LEU A 19 9.50 -7.85 7.99
C LEU A 19 9.19 -6.77 9.02
N PHE A 20 8.57 -7.16 10.14
CA PHE A 20 8.29 -6.24 11.24
C PHE A 20 9.58 -5.75 11.89
N GLY A 21 10.53 -6.66 12.17
CA GLY A 21 11.85 -6.32 12.71
C GLY A 21 12.62 -5.38 11.79
N TYR A 22 12.60 -5.63 10.48
CA TYR A 22 13.17 -4.74 9.47
C TYR A 22 12.54 -3.35 9.50
N TRP A 23 11.19 -3.27 9.48
CA TRP A 23 10.49 -1.99 9.57
C TRP A 23 10.83 -1.24 10.86
N PHE A 24 10.85 -1.94 11.99
CA PHE A 24 11.13 -1.38 13.30
C PHE A 24 12.57 -0.85 13.41
N HIS A 25 13.53 -1.63 12.93
CA HIS A 25 14.93 -1.22 12.90
C HIS A 25 15.13 0.01 12.02
N ARG A 26 14.61 -0.01 10.78
CA ARG A 26 14.73 1.13 9.86
C ARG A 26 14.04 2.38 10.37
N ARG A 27 12.90 2.24 11.06
CA ARG A 27 12.20 3.36 11.69
C ARG A 27 13.01 3.97 12.83
N ARG A 28 13.75 3.16 13.59
CA ARG A 28 14.66 3.65 14.64
C ARG A 28 15.83 4.42 14.04
N GLU A 29 16.51 3.86 13.04
CA GLU A 29 17.60 4.54 12.33
C GLU A 29 17.14 5.89 11.76
N LEU A 30 15.98 5.91 11.08
CA LEU A 30 15.41 7.14 10.53
C LEU A 30 15.16 8.23 11.57
N SER A 31 14.86 7.85 12.82
CA SER A 31 14.65 8.82 13.88
C SER A 31 15.96 9.51 14.26
N THR A 32 17.07 8.78 14.24
CA THR A 32 18.42 9.33 14.45
C THR A 32 18.82 10.21 13.26
N ASP A 33 18.68 9.70 12.04
CA ASP A 33 19.00 10.46 10.82
C ASP A 33 18.21 11.78 10.74
N ALA A 34 16.95 11.76 11.20
CA ALA A 34 16.12 12.96 11.23
C ALA A 34 16.66 14.04 12.19
N VAL A 35 17.28 13.63 13.30
CA VAL A 35 17.92 14.55 14.26
C VAL A 35 19.15 15.17 13.63
N ASP A 36 20.00 14.36 13.00
CA ASP A 36 21.22 14.83 12.35
C ASP A 36 20.89 15.79 11.19
N GLU A 37 19.89 15.45 10.37
CA GLU A 37 19.41 16.31 9.27
C GLU A 37 18.83 17.64 9.81
N TRP A 38 18.14 17.61 10.95
CA TRP A 38 17.64 18.84 11.59
C TRP A 38 18.80 19.73 12.06
N GLU A 39 19.81 19.17 12.72
CA GLU A 39 20.97 19.91 13.18
C GLU A 39 21.76 20.51 12.03
N GLU A 40 21.98 19.74 10.97
CA GLU A 40 22.66 20.22 9.78
C GLU A 40 21.87 21.36 9.12
N ARG A 41 20.56 21.18 8.91
CA ARG A 41 19.72 22.23 8.31
C ARG A 41 19.61 23.47 9.17
N SER A 42 19.64 23.33 10.48
CA SER A 42 19.64 24.47 11.40
C SER A 42 20.91 25.31 11.25
N ARG A 43 22.05 24.67 10.98
CA ARG A 43 23.36 25.32 10.81
C ARG A 43 23.61 25.86 9.39
N SER A 44 23.35 25.05 8.35
CA SER A 44 23.75 25.34 6.97
C SER A 44 22.61 25.82 6.08
N ARG A 45 21.36 25.42 6.37
CA ARG A 45 20.20 25.59 5.49
C ARG A 45 18.99 26.14 6.25
N THR A 46 19.21 27.14 7.11
CA THR A 46 18.21 27.63 8.08
C THR A 46 16.90 28.07 7.43
N ARG A 47 16.94 28.55 6.17
CA ARG A 47 15.74 28.90 5.38
C ARG A 47 14.76 27.72 5.21
N THR A 48 15.26 26.49 5.14
CA THR A 48 14.43 25.28 4.90
C THR A 48 13.63 24.84 6.12
N VAL A 49 14.08 25.20 7.32
CA VAL A 49 13.47 24.83 8.61
C VAL A 49 12.86 26.02 9.35
N LYS A 50 12.98 27.23 8.80
CA LYS A 50 12.41 28.45 9.38
C LYS A 50 10.90 28.31 9.60
N GLY A 51 10.46 28.53 10.84
CA GLY A 51 9.04 28.49 11.21
C GLY A 51 8.49 27.10 11.55
N VAL A 52 9.32 26.06 11.53
CA VAL A 52 8.96 24.71 11.96
C VAL A 52 9.70 24.39 13.24
N ASP A 53 9.02 23.80 14.22
CA ASP A 53 9.68 23.27 15.41
C ASP A 53 10.38 21.93 15.12
N ARG A 54 11.36 21.59 15.96
CA ARG A 54 12.14 20.36 15.82
C ARG A 54 11.25 19.11 15.82
N GLU A 55 10.25 19.04 16.68
CA GLU A 55 9.41 17.85 16.83
C GLU A 55 8.56 17.60 15.57
N THR A 56 7.95 18.66 15.04
CA THR A 56 7.19 18.64 13.80
C THR A 56 8.07 18.23 12.62
N PHE A 57 9.30 18.73 12.54
CA PHE A 57 10.25 18.32 11.50
C PHE A 57 10.56 16.82 11.56
N LEU A 58 10.92 16.29 12.74
CA LEU A 58 11.23 14.88 12.93
C LEU A 58 10.04 13.99 12.55
N LYS A 59 8.83 14.37 12.99
CA LYS A 59 7.60 13.65 12.67
C LYS A 59 7.35 13.60 11.17
N ILE A 60 7.48 14.73 10.48
CA ILE A 60 7.31 14.81 9.03
C ILE A 60 8.36 13.96 8.31
N TYR A 61 9.63 14.07 8.72
CA TYR A 61 10.74 13.33 8.12
C TYR A 61 10.54 11.81 8.23
N VAL A 62 10.30 11.30 9.43
CA VAL A 62 10.11 9.86 9.68
C VAL A 62 8.85 9.37 8.96
N SER A 63 7.76 10.15 8.96
CA SER A 63 6.52 9.75 8.31
C SER A 63 6.66 9.60 6.79
N GLY A 64 7.49 10.45 6.16
CA GLY A 64 7.72 10.48 4.72
C GLY A 64 8.68 9.39 4.22
N HIS A 65 9.67 9.00 5.03
CA HIS A 65 10.76 8.12 4.58
C HIS A 65 10.69 6.68 5.11
N GLN A 66 9.85 6.38 6.12
CA GLN A 66 9.78 5.02 6.68
C GLN A 66 9.39 3.97 5.62
N PRO A 67 9.92 2.73 5.69
CA PRO A 67 9.63 1.66 4.73
C PRO A 67 8.25 1.04 5.00
N ARG A 68 7.18 1.78 4.69
CA ARG A 68 5.79 1.39 4.97
C ARG A 68 5.42 0.05 4.35
N TRP A 69 5.95 -0.24 3.16
CA TRP A 69 5.69 -1.49 2.43
C TRP A 69 5.92 -2.72 3.32
N ALA A 70 6.96 -2.72 4.16
CA ALA A 70 7.29 -3.85 5.03
C ALA A 70 6.22 -4.09 6.10
N LEU A 71 5.66 -3.02 6.67
CA LEU A 71 4.56 -3.09 7.64
C LEU A 71 3.27 -3.64 6.98
N TYR A 72 2.93 -3.17 5.78
CA TYR A 72 1.74 -3.66 5.07
C TYR A 72 1.93 -5.08 4.54
N ALA A 73 3.13 -5.48 4.12
CA ALA A 73 3.44 -6.85 3.74
C ALA A 73 3.33 -7.80 4.94
N CYS A 74 3.91 -7.44 6.09
CA CYS A 74 3.76 -8.16 7.35
C CYS A 74 2.27 -8.31 7.73
N GLY A 75 1.50 -7.21 7.71
CA GLY A 75 0.07 -7.25 7.99
C GLY A 75 -0.70 -8.14 7.02
N THR A 76 -0.34 -8.14 5.72
CA THR A 76 -0.98 -8.97 4.69
C THR A 76 -0.78 -10.45 5.00
N LEU A 77 0.45 -10.86 5.34
CA LEU A 77 0.78 -12.24 5.70
C LEU A 77 0.01 -12.71 6.94
N LEU A 78 -0.05 -11.88 7.99
CA LEU A 78 -0.78 -12.21 9.20
C LEU A 78 -2.29 -12.32 8.95
N VAL A 79 -2.87 -11.38 8.22
CA VAL A 79 -4.31 -11.42 7.89
C VAL A 79 -4.62 -12.64 7.01
N ALA A 80 -3.80 -12.93 6.00
CA ALA A 80 -3.98 -14.11 5.15
C ALA A 80 -3.90 -15.41 5.98
N LEU A 81 -2.94 -15.53 6.89
CA LEU A 81 -2.81 -16.69 7.78
C LEU A 81 -4.06 -16.85 8.66
N LEU A 82 -4.50 -15.78 9.32
CA LEU A 82 -5.65 -15.80 10.24
C LEU A 82 -6.98 -16.06 9.54
N THR A 83 -7.13 -15.60 8.29
CA THR A 83 -8.36 -15.76 7.51
C THR A 83 -8.45 -17.09 6.78
N THR A 84 -7.32 -17.80 6.58
CA THR A 84 -7.27 -19.09 5.88
C THR A 84 -8.29 -20.13 6.39
N PRO A 85 -8.44 -20.41 7.71
CA PRO A 85 -9.44 -21.39 8.17
C PRO A 85 -10.88 -20.94 7.86
N VAL A 86 -11.16 -19.64 8.01
CA VAL A 86 -12.48 -19.06 7.73
C VAL A 86 -12.79 -19.16 6.23
N ILE A 87 -11.83 -18.83 5.37
CA ILE A 87 -11.94 -18.96 3.91
C ILE A 87 -12.20 -20.42 3.52
N GLY A 88 -11.46 -21.37 4.11
CA GLY A 88 -11.66 -22.80 3.84
C GLY A 88 -13.08 -23.26 4.15
N VAL A 89 -13.62 -22.88 5.32
CA VAL A 89 -15.01 -23.18 5.70
C VAL A 89 -16.00 -22.50 4.76
N ALA A 90 -15.79 -21.23 4.43
CA ALA A 90 -16.67 -20.49 3.51
C ALA A 90 -16.71 -21.13 2.12
N LEU A 91 -15.56 -21.54 1.58
CA LEU A 91 -15.49 -22.24 0.29
C LEU A 91 -16.24 -23.58 0.34
N MET A 92 -16.09 -24.35 1.43
CA MET A 92 -16.83 -25.59 1.62
C MET A 92 -18.35 -25.37 1.67
N MET A 93 -18.80 -24.31 2.34
CA MET A 93 -20.23 -23.98 2.42
C MET A 93 -20.79 -23.45 1.10
N LEU A 94 -19.97 -22.79 0.29
CA LEU A 94 -20.39 -22.21 -0.97
C LEU A 94 -20.45 -23.25 -2.10
N TRP A 95 -19.67 -24.34 -2.04
CA TRP A 95 -19.65 -25.36 -3.09
C TRP A 95 -21.03 -25.96 -3.42
N PRO A 96 -21.85 -26.44 -2.43
CA PRO A 96 -23.18 -26.96 -2.70
C PRO A 96 -24.10 -25.96 -3.41
N ILE A 97 -23.94 -24.66 -3.13
CA ILE A 97 -24.73 -23.59 -3.74
C ILE A 97 -24.36 -23.42 -5.21
N ILE A 98 -23.06 -23.51 -5.54
CA ILE A 98 -22.57 -23.41 -6.91
C ILE A 98 -23.08 -24.57 -7.76
N VAL A 99 -23.06 -25.79 -7.21
CA VAL A 99 -23.46 -27.00 -7.96
C VAL A 99 -24.97 -27.24 -7.99
N LEU A 100 -25.76 -26.54 -7.17
CA LEU A 100 -27.22 -26.73 -7.05
C LEU A 100 -27.98 -26.60 -8.39
N GLY A 101 -27.45 -25.82 -9.33
CA GLY A 101 -28.03 -25.64 -10.67
C GLY A 101 -27.21 -26.28 -11.80
N LEU A 102 -26.10 -26.94 -11.47
CA LEU A 102 -25.33 -27.71 -12.45
C LEU A 102 -25.95 -29.10 -12.48
N ASP A 103 -26.25 -29.62 -13.67
CA ASP A 103 -26.74 -30.99 -13.85
C ASP A 103 -25.56 -31.97 -13.69
N GLY A 104 -25.03 -31.93 -12.48
CA GLY A 104 -23.73 -32.40 -12.12
C GLY A 104 -23.86 -33.77 -11.53
N GLY A 105 -23.64 -34.79 -12.36
CA GLY A 105 -23.48 -36.15 -11.87
C GLY A 105 -22.29 -36.30 -10.91
N PRO A 106 -21.91 -37.53 -10.56
CA PRO A 106 -20.96 -37.83 -9.46
C PRO A 106 -19.59 -37.13 -9.54
N TRP A 107 -19.21 -36.59 -10.70
CA TRP A 107 -17.96 -35.88 -10.90
C TRP A 107 -17.86 -34.51 -10.21
N TYR A 108 -18.95 -33.97 -9.64
CA TYR A 108 -18.93 -32.76 -8.81
C TYR A 108 -18.86 -33.05 -7.30
N ASP A 109 -18.79 -34.32 -6.90
CA ASP A 109 -18.65 -34.69 -5.50
C ASP A 109 -17.32 -34.19 -4.92
N VAL A 110 -17.29 -34.07 -3.59
CA VAL A 110 -16.09 -33.66 -2.85
C VAL A 110 -14.95 -34.64 -3.14
N GLY A 111 -13.79 -34.09 -3.51
CA GLY A 111 -12.59 -34.87 -3.83
C GLY A 111 -12.36 -35.11 -5.32
N TYR A 112 -13.34 -34.84 -6.19
CA TYR A 112 -13.12 -34.87 -7.64
C TYR A 112 -12.46 -33.58 -8.15
N TYR A 113 -11.96 -33.63 -9.39
CA TYR A 113 -11.21 -32.53 -10.00
C TYR A 113 -11.92 -31.16 -9.97
N PRO A 114 -13.22 -31.04 -10.31
CA PRO A 114 -13.90 -29.74 -10.26
C PRO A 114 -13.87 -29.11 -8.86
N TRP A 115 -14.12 -29.92 -7.83
CA TRP A 115 -14.07 -29.46 -6.43
C TRP A 115 -12.63 -29.06 -6.03
N MET A 116 -11.62 -29.85 -6.41
CA MET A 116 -10.21 -29.52 -6.11
C MET A 116 -9.77 -28.21 -6.78
N PHE A 117 -10.16 -28.01 -8.05
CA PHE A 117 -9.90 -26.77 -8.79
C PHE A 117 -10.58 -25.57 -8.14
N TYR A 118 -11.84 -25.72 -7.76
CA TYR A 118 -12.60 -24.70 -7.05
C TYR A 118 -11.93 -24.31 -5.72
N MET A 119 -11.56 -25.30 -4.90
CA MET A 119 -10.92 -25.04 -3.60
C MET A 119 -9.56 -24.35 -3.78
N PHE A 120 -8.75 -24.79 -4.74
CA PHE A 120 -7.44 -24.20 -5.02
C PHE A 120 -7.56 -22.75 -5.49
N PHE A 121 -8.31 -22.50 -6.56
CA PHE A 121 -8.43 -21.15 -7.11
C PHE A 121 -9.26 -20.23 -6.22
N GLY A 122 -10.28 -20.76 -5.52
CA GLY A 122 -11.03 -20.01 -4.52
C GLY A 122 -10.16 -19.53 -3.36
N MET A 123 -9.24 -20.38 -2.89
CA MET A 123 -8.26 -20.00 -1.86
C MET A 123 -7.28 -18.93 -2.40
N CYS A 124 -6.69 -19.15 -3.58
CA CYS A 124 -5.80 -18.17 -4.21
C CYS A 124 -6.49 -16.82 -4.43
N PHE A 125 -7.74 -16.82 -4.92
CA PHE A 125 -8.53 -15.62 -5.13
C PHE A 125 -8.80 -14.88 -3.81
N SER A 126 -9.10 -15.62 -2.74
CA SER A 126 -9.34 -15.03 -1.42
C SER A 126 -8.08 -14.35 -0.87
N TRP A 127 -6.91 -14.98 -0.98
CA TRP A 127 -5.63 -14.36 -0.61
C TRP A 127 -5.28 -13.16 -1.49
N ALA A 128 -5.57 -13.22 -2.80
CA ALA A 128 -5.44 -12.07 -3.69
C ALA A 128 -6.36 -10.92 -3.26
N GLY A 129 -7.57 -11.21 -2.78
CA GLY A 129 -8.48 -10.24 -2.18
C GLY A 129 -7.90 -9.56 -0.93
N VAL A 130 -7.30 -10.33 -0.01
CA VAL A 130 -6.60 -9.78 1.16
C VAL A 130 -5.46 -8.86 0.73
N ALA A 131 -4.63 -9.31 -0.22
CA ALA A 131 -3.52 -8.52 -0.76
C ALA A 131 -4.03 -7.23 -1.44
N PHE A 132 -5.12 -7.30 -2.19
CA PHE A 132 -5.77 -6.15 -2.82
C PHE A 132 -6.22 -5.12 -1.78
N VAL A 133 -6.92 -5.55 -0.72
CA VAL A 133 -7.36 -4.66 0.36
C VAL A 133 -6.17 -4.00 1.04
N MET A 134 -5.13 -4.76 1.36
CA MET A 134 -3.92 -4.23 1.99
C MET A 134 -3.15 -3.27 1.09
N ALA A 135 -3.04 -3.56 -0.21
CA ALA A 135 -2.47 -2.66 -1.19
C ALA A 135 -3.30 -1.37 -1.29
N ARG A 136 -4.63 -1.48 -1.35
CA ARG A 136 -5.53 -0.33 -1.39
C ARG A 136 -5.36 0.56 -0.15
N LEU A 137 -5.24 -0.03 1.05
CA LEU A 137 -4.97 0.70 2.28
C LEU A 137 -3.58 1.35 2.27
N HIS A 138 -2.55 0.66 1.78
CA HIS A 138 -1.21 1.20 1.62
C HIS A 138 -1.19 2.44 0.71
N HIS A 139 -1.89 2.37 -0.42
CA HIS A 139 -2.01 3.48 -1.37
C HIS A 139 -2.91 4.61 -0.84
N ALA A 140 -4.02 4.29 -0.17
CA ALA A 140 -4.94 5.27 0.41
C ALA A 140 -4.29 6.10 1.52
N ARG A 141 -3.47 5.45 2.35
CA ARG A 141 -2.83 6.07 3.52
C ARG A 141 -1.45 6.62 3.18
N ARG A 142 -1.12 6.85 1.89
CA ARG A 142 0.18 7.39 1.50
C ARG A 142 0.42 8.73 2.21
N PRO A 143 1.54 8.88 2.92
CA PRO A 143 1.86 10.15 3.54
C PRO A 143 2.09 11.18 2.43
N GLU A 144 1.84 12.43 2.77
CA GLU A 144 2.20 13.53 1.91
C GLU A 144 3.72 13.53 1.64
N PRO A 145 4.19 13.88 0.43
CA PRO A 145 5.62 14.03 0.19
C PRO A 145 6.25 15.03 1.16
N PHE A 146 7.45 14.69 1.64
CA PHE A 146 8.19 15.43 2.66
C PHE A 146 8.22 16.95 2.41
N ASN A 147 8.52 17.38 1.18
CA ASN A 147 8.61 18.80 0.83
C ASN A 147 7.27 19.54 0.95
N ALA A 148 6.17 18.89 0.57
CA ALA A 148 4.84 19.51 0.68
C ALA A 148 4.38 19.57 2.14
N ALA A 149 4.65 18.52 2.93
CA ALA A 149 4.38 18.51 4.36
C ALA A 149 5.20 19.59 5.10
N LEU A 150 6.48 19.75 4.73
CA LEU A 150 7.37 20.77 5.30
C LEU A 150 6.97 22.19 4.85
N ALA A 151 6.51 22.39 3.61
CA ALA A 151 5.97 23.67 3.15
C ALA A 151 4.69 24.04 3.91
N ARG A 152 3.76 23.09 4.10
CA ARG A 152 2.56 23.30 4.92
C ARG A 152 2.92 23.67 6.36
N ALA A 153 3.88 22.96 6.97
CA ALA A 153 4.33 23.27 8.33
C ALA A 153 4.92 24.68 8.47
N ARG A 154 5.48 25.24 7.38
CA ARG A 154 5.98 26.62 7.32
C ARG A 154 4.92 27.68 7.03
N GLY A 155 3.69 27.26 6.72
CA GLY A 155 2.63 28.17 6.28
C GLY A 155 2.82 28.68 4.84
N GLU A 156 3.66 28.02 4.03
CA GLU A 156 3.79 28.36 2.61
C GLU A 156 2.54 27.89 1.83
N PRO A 157 2.01 28.71 0.90
CA PRO A 157 0.88 28.31 0.06
C PRO A 157 1.24 27.08 -0.78
N LEU A 158 0.44 26.03 -0.66
CA LEU A 158 0.67 24.74 -1.33
C LEU A 158 0.50 24.80 -2.85
N ASP A 159 -0.09 25.86 -3.39
CA ASP A 159 -0.24 26.08 -4.84
C ASP A 159 1.12 26.22 -5.56
N ASP A 160 2.17 26.65 -4.84
CA ASP A 160 3.53 26.79 -5.38
C ASP A 160 4.35 25.49 -5.30
N VAL A 161 3.93 24.51 -4.50
CA VAL A 161 4.57 23.18 -4.48
C VAL A 161 3.94 22.37 -5.61
N VAL A 162 4.38 22.66 -6.84
CA VAL A 162 4.09 21.84 -8.02
C VAL A 162 4.60 20.44 -7.72
N ILE A 163 3.75 19.57 -7.17
CA ILE A 163 3.98 18.14 -7.16
C ILE A 163 4.00 17.79 -8.65
N PRO A 164 5.15 17.44 -9.25
CA PRO A 164 5.20 17.16 -10.67
C PRO A 164 4.39 15.91 -10.89
N ARG A 165 3.10 16.07 -11.21
CA ARG A 165 2.31 14.98 -11.76
C ARG A 165 2.92 14.74 -13.13
N LYS A 166 3.80 13.75 -13.23
CA LYS A 166 4.35 13.30 -14.51
C LYS A 166 3.16 13.04 -15.40
N ARG A 167 2.93 13.94 -16.36
CA ARG A 167 1.80 13.86 -17.27
C ARG A 167 1.91 12.51 -17.99
N PRO A 168 0.86 11.68 -17.98
CA PRO A 168 0.92 10.42 -18.69
C PRO A 168 1.23 10.68 -20.17
N ALA A 169 2.11 9.87 -20.76
CA ALA A 169 2.60 10.07 -22.12
C ALA A 169 1.47 10.11 -23.18
N TRP A 170 0.32 9.50 -22.87
CA TRP A 170 -0.86 9.43 -23.74
C TRP A 170 -1.75 10.67 -23.71
N ALA A 171 -1.56 11.61 -22.75
CA ALA A 171 -2.39 12.81 -22.70
C ALA A 171 -1.96 13.79 -23.82
N LYS A 172 -2.82 14.04 -24.80
CA LYS A 172 -2.58 14.99 -25.90
C LYS A 172 -2.52 16.43 -25.35
N LYS A 173 -1.48 17.22 -25.66
CA LYS A 173 -1.46 18.65 -25.26
C LYS A 173 -2.64 19.35 -25.93
N VAL A 174 -3.55 19.94 -25.15
CA VAL A 174 -4.57 20.84 -25.72
C VAL A 174 -3.80 22.05 -26.24
N ARG A 175 -3.84 22.26 -27.55
CA ARG A 175 -3.30 23.47 -28.17
C ARG A 175 -4.28 24.60 -27.79
N PRO A 176 -3.84 25.69 -27.16
CA PRO A 176 -4.74 26.81 -26.90
C PRO A 176 -5.35 27.26 -28.23
N LEU A 177 -6.67 27.42 -28.27
CA LEU A 177 -7.36 28.05 -29.39
C LEU A 177 -6.73 29.43 -29.59
N ALA A 178 -6.31 29.73 -30.82
CA ALA A 178 -5.85 31.07 -31.15
C ALA A 178 -6.98 32.03 -30.81
N THR A 179 -6.68 33.04 -30.00
CA THR A 179 -7.58 34.16 -29.78
C THR A 179 -7.87 34.76 -31.15
N ASP A 180 -9.13 34.77 -31.58
CA ASP A 180 -9.58 35.45 -32.80
C ASP A 180 -9.45 36.97 -32.61
N THR A 181 -8.22 37.48 -32.65
CA THR A 181 -7.96 38.88 -32.94
C THR A 181 -8.09 39.04 -34.44
N ASN A 182 -9.26 39.48 -34.91
CA ASN A 182 -9.44 40.41 -36.05
C ASN A 182 -10.84 40.26 -36.67
N LYS A 183 -11.84 40.87 -36.05
CA LYS A 183 -13.02 41.45 -36.73
C LYS A 183 -13.41 42.67 -35.93
N ASP A 184 -13.01 43.84 -36.42
CA ASP A 184 -13.67 45.16 -36.25
C ASP A 184 -12.71 46.26 -36.73
N GLN A 185 -12.41 46.26 -38.03
CA GLN A 185 -11.93 47.43 -38.76
C GLN A 185 -12.50 47.40 -40.18
N THR A 186 -13.76 47.83 -40.30
CA THR A 186 -14.35 48.48 -41.49
C THR A 186 -15.44 49.40 -40.99
#